data_AF-A0A1C5VJG0-F1
#
_entry.id   AF-A0A1C5VJG0-F1
#
_cell.length_a   1.000
_cell.length_b   1.000
_cell.length_c   1.000
_cell.angle_alpha   90.00
_cell.angle_beta   90.00
_cell.angle_gamma   90.00
#
_symmetry.space_group_name_H-M   'P 1'
#
loop_
_entity.id
_entity.type
_entity.pdbx_description
1 polymer ?
#
loop_
_entity_poly.entity_id
_entity_poly.type
_entity_poly.pdbx_seq_one_letter_code
_entity_poly.pdbx_strand_id
1 'polypeptide(L)'
;MPHMIFLDHSIKNDKDLHLYTLAHELGHYFTSIGDSINSTNYIQKILNNKCENKADKWALEFLIKENELIDALNNDICSLHELAEYLDVSIEMILKRLEYLSLQKQTLKITNNKYLVLTNLPNIYIYEDACTYL
;
A
#
# COMPACT_ATOMS: atom_id res chain seq x y z
N MET A 1 10.67 -29.97 4.16
CA MET A 1 10.99 -29.20 2.93
C MET A 1 11.34 -27.79 3.34
N PRO A 2 12.23 -27.09 2.61
CA PRO A 2 12.47 -25.66 2.86
C PRO A 2 11.18 -24.86 2.64
N HIS A 3 11.05 -23.72 3.31
CA HIS A 3 10.01 -22.74 3.00
C HIS A 3 10.30 -22.14 1.61
N MET A 4 9.33 -22.17 0.71
CA MET A 4 9.47 -21.73 -0.68
C MET A 4 8.31 -20.80 -1.03
N ILE A 5 8.61 -19.77 -1.82
CA ILE A 5 7.62 -18.90 -2.47
C ILE A 5 7.70 -19.18 -3.97
N PHE A 6 6.55 -19.37 -4.60
CA PHE A 6 6.44 -19.57 -6.03
C PHE A 6 5.81 -18.33 -6.67
N LEU A 7 6.41 -17.87 -7.76
CA LEU A 7 5.87 -16.79 -8.59
C LEU A 7 5.67 -17.32 -10.01
N ASP A 8 4.62 -16.86 -10.68
CA ASP A 8 4.42 -17.16 -12.09
C ASP A 8 5.56 -16.58 -12.93
N HIS A 9 6.21 -17.40 -13.76
CA HIS A 9 7.35 -16.95 -14.56
C HIS A 9 7.00 -15.85 -15.56
N SER A 10 5.73 -15.77 -15.99
CA SER A 10 5.26 -14.77 -16.95
C SER A 10 5.41 -13.33 -16.44
N ILE A 11 5.39 -13.12 -15.12
CA ILE A 11 5.50 -11.79 -14.51
C ILE A 11 6.96 -11.31 -14.40
N LYS A 12 7.95 -12.14 -14.75
CA LYS A 12 9.37 -11.84 -14.55
C LYS A 12 9.84 -10.52 -15.17
N ASN A 13 9.28 -10.17 -16.33
CA ASN A 13 9.70 -8.98 -17.07
C ASN A 13 8.86 -7.73 -16.72
N ASP A 14 7.77 -7.90 -15.96
CA ASP A 14 6.98 -6.81 -15.43
C ASP A 14 7.46 -6.51 -14.01
N LYS A 15 8.29 -5.47 -13.89
CA LYS A 15 8.96 -5.11 -12.62
C LYS A 15 7.95 -4.89 -11.49
N ASP A 16 6.91 -4.11 -11.75
CA ASP A 16 5.96 -3.67 -10.72
C ASP A 16 5.09 -4.84 -10.29
N LEU A 17 4.59 -5.63 -11.25
CA LEU A 17 3.83 -6.82 -10.95
C LEU A 17 4.67 -7.86 -10.20
N HIS A 18 5.93 -8.04 -10.60
CA HIS A 18 6.85 -8.95 -9.91
C HIS A 18 7.10 -8.52 -8.47
N LEU A 19 7.41 -7.24 -8.25
CA LEU A 19 7.69 -6.65 -6.95
C LEU A 19 6.48 -6.80 -6.02
N TYR A 20 5.31 -6.39 -6.50
CA TYR A 20 4.06 -6.46 -5.75
C TYR A 20 3.68 -7.89 -5.40
N THR A 21 3.75 -8.82 -6.38
CA THR A 21 3.41 -10.23 -6.14
C THR A 21 4.34 -10.87 -5.12
N LEU A 22 5.66 -10.61 -5.22
CA LEU A 22 6.62 -11.12 -4.24
C LEU A 22 6.34 -10.59 -2.83
N ALA A 23 6.05 -9.29 -2.69
CA ALA A 23 5.70 -8.70 -1.41
C ALA A 23 4.37 -9.25 -0.86
N HIS A 24 3.39 -9.53 -1.72
CA HIS A 24 2.12 -10.14 -1.34
C HIS A 24 2.31 -11.56 -0.78
N GLU A 25 3.11 -12.40 -1.46
CA GLU A 25 3.43 -13.75 -0.96
C GLU A 25 4.21 -13.72 0.37
N LEU A 26 5.09 -12.73 0.56
CA LEU A 26 5.71 -12.47 1.86
C LEU A 26 4.66 -12.06 2.90
N GLY A 27 3.68 -11.24 2.52
CA GLY A 27 2.56 -10.86 3.36
C GLY A 27 1.75 -12.07 3.84
N HIS A 28 1.50 -13.04 2.97
CA HIS A 28 0.90 -14.32 3.35
C HIS A 28 1.74 -15.06 4.39
N TYR A 29 3.06 -15.17 4.17
CA TYR A 29 3.96 -15.81 5.11
C TYR A 29 3.95 -15.16 6.51
N PHE A 30 3.86 -13.83 6.59
CA PHE A 30 3.93 -13.10 7.87
C PHE A 30 2.57 -12.92 8.56
N THR A 31 1.46 -12.93 7.84
CA THR A 31 0.15 -12.50 8.39
C THR A 31 -0.93 -13.58 8.43
N SER A 32 -0.65 -14.75 7.83
CA SER A 32 -1.63 -15.81 7.61
C SER A 32 -1.08 -17.18 8.02
N ILE A 33 -1.98 -18.07 8.41
CA ILE A 33 -1.68 -19.46 8.79
C ILE A 33 -2.71 -20.36 8.11
N GLY A 34 -2.25 -21.39 7.40
CA GLY A 34 -3.09 -22.38 6.70
C GLY A 34 -3.12 -22.19 5.18
N ASP A 35 -3.86 -23.07 4.50
CA ASP A 35 -3.99 -23.05 3.04
C ASP A 35 -5.14 -22.14 2.59
N SER A 36 -4.82 -21.11 1.81
CA SER A 36 -5.80 -20.21 1.15
C SER A 36 -6.27 -20.75 -0.20
N ILE A 37 -5.97 -22.01 -0.52
CA ILE A 37 -6.11 -22.57 -1.86
C ILE A 37 -7.50 -23.20 -2.00
N ASN A 38 -8.36 -22.51 -2.77
CA ASN A 38 -9.67 -22.96 -3.25
C ASN A 38 -10.84 -22.79 -2.26
N SER A 39 -11.93 -22.17 -2.74
CA SER A 39 -13.15 -21.96 -1.94
C SER A 39 -14.29 -22.85 -2.46
N THR A 40 -14.78 -23.75 -1.62
CA THR A 40 -15.93 -24.63 -1.94
C THR A 40 -17.28 -24.06 -1.50
N ASN A 41 -17.27 -23.02 -0.67
CA ASN A 41 -18.47 -22.37 -0.17
C ASN A 41 -18.22 -20.88 0.16
N TYR A 42 -19.30 -20.17 0.47
CA TYR A 42 -19.28 -18.74 0.75
C TYR A 42 -18.42 -18.35 1.97
N ILE A 43 -18.44 -19.16 3.03
CA ILE A 43 -17.65 -18.88 4.25
C ILE A 43 -16.16 -18.96 3.95
N GLN A 44 -15.72 -20.00 3.22
CA GLN A 44 -14.33 -20.12 2.78
C GLN A 44 -13.92 -18.96 1.88
N LYS A 45 -14.79 -18.50 0.98
CA LYS A 45 -14.52 -17.33 0.15
C LYS A 45 -14.29 -16.06 0.99
N ILE A 46 -15.08 -15.84 2.04
CA ILE A 46 -14.87 -14.71 2.96
C ILE A 46 -13.52 -14.83 3.68
N LEU A 47 -13.18 -16.02 4.18
CA LEU A 47 -11.93 -16.23 4.89
C LEU A 47 -10.71 -16.03 3.97
N ASN A 48 -10.77 -16.54 2.74
CA ASN A 48 -9.73 -16.33 1.74
C ASN A 48 -9.60 -14.85 1.41
N ASN A 49 -10.70 -14.13 1.16
CA ASN A 49 -10.64 -12.69 0.89
C ASN A 49 -10.03 -11.90 2.07
N LYS A 50 -10.27 -12.30 3.32
CA LYS A 50 -9.63 -11.69 4.48
C LYS A 50 -8.12 -11.97 4.53
N CYS A 51 -7.71 -13.15 4.10
CA CYS A 51 -6.30 -13.54 3.96
C CYS A 51 -5.61 -12.69 2.89
N GLU A 52 -6.18 -12.63 1.69
CA GLU A 52 -5.68 -11.81 0.58
C GLU A 52 -5.59 -10.33 0.96
N ASN A 53 -6.61 -9.77 1.63
CA ASN A 53 -6.57 -8.37 2.07
C ASN A 53 -5.48 -8.09 3.11
N LYS A 54 -5.15 -9.07 3.98
CA LYS A 54 -4.04 -8.92 4.94
C LYS A 54 -2.69 -8.94 4.24
N ALA A 55 -2.51 -9.86 3.30
CA ALA A 55 -1.30 -9.95 2.50
C ALA A 55 -1.09 -8.68 1.66
N ASP A 56 -2.15 -8.18 1.02
CA ASP A 56 -2.13 -6.95 0.21
C ASP A 56 -1.76 -5.72 1.07
N LYS A 57 -2.42 -5.57 2.22
CA LYS A 57 -2.10 -4.51 3.18
C LYS A 57 -0.64 -4.59 3.62
N TRP A 58 -0.16 -5.79 3.98
CA TRP A 58 1.23 -5.99 4.40
C TRP A 58 2.21 -5.63 3.29
N ALA A 59 1.95 -6.08 2.07
CA ALA A 59 2.80 -5.80 0.90
C ALA A 59 2.94 -4.31 0.65
N LEU A 60 1.83 -3.57 0.66
CA LEU A 60 1.85 -2.12 0.42
C LEU A 60 2.48 -1.35 1.60
N GLU A 61 2.29 -1.79 2.84
CA GLU A 61 2.99 -1.21 4.00
C GLU A 61 4.49 -1.46 3.98
N PHE A 62 4.91 -2.63 3.46
CA PHE A 62 6.31 -2.98 3.29
C PHE A 62 6.98 -2.21 2.15
N LEU A 63 6.31 -2.12 1.00
CA LEU A 63 6.82 -1.46 -0.20
C LEU A 63 6.76 0.06 -0.13
N ILE A 64 5.73 0.61 0.52
CA ILE A 64 5.50 2.06 0.65
C ILE A 64 5.36 2.39 2.13
N LYS A 65 6.50 2.61 2.78
CA LYS A 65 6.50 2.95 4.20
C LYS A 65 5.92 4.35 4.40
N GLU A 66 5.19 4.53 5.50
CA GLU A 66 4.55 5.81 5.79
C GLU A 66 5.56 6.96 5.91
N ASN A 67 6.75 6.70 6.46
CA ASN A 67 7.81 7.71 6.55
C ASN A 67 8.36 8.12 5.18
N GLU A 68 8.58 7.17 4.26
CA GLU A 68 9.05 7.47 2.90
C GLU A 68 8.01 8.27 2.10
N LEU A 69 6.72 7.96 2.30
CA LEU A 69 5.62 8.75 1.75
C LEU A 69 5.59 10.18 2.33
N ILE A 70 5.76 10.33 3.63
CA ILE A 70 5.86 11.64 4.30
C ILE A 70 7.06 12.43 3.77
N ASP A 71 8.22 11.78 3.60
CA ASP A 71 9.44 12.40 3.09
C ASP A 71 9.25 12.90 1.64
N ALA A 72 8.57 12.14 0.79
CA ALA A 72 8.22 12.58 -0.56
C ALA A 72 7.33 13.83 -0.53
N LEU A 73 6.26 13.82 0.26
CA LEU A 73 5.31 14.94 0.40
C LEU A 73 5.96 16.19 1.03
N ASN A 74 6.98 16.00 1.87
CA ASN A 74 7.81 17.08 2.41
C ASN A 74 8.67 17.76 1.35
N ASN A 75 9.07 17.02 0.31
CA ASN A 75 9.79 17.55 -0.85
C ASN A 75 8.86 18.05 -1.96
N ASP A 76 7.60 18.38 -1.62
CA ASP A 76 6.57 18.87 -2.53
C ASP A 76 6.22 17.94 -3.70
N ILE A 77 6.51 16.65 -3.57
CA ILE A 77 6.09 15.60 -4.50
C ILE A 77 4.63 15.26 -4.22
N CYS A 78 3.71 15.90 -4.96
CA CYS A 78 2.29 15.93 -4.61
C CYS A 78 1.36 15.31 -5.65
N SER A 79 1.89 14.73 -6.73
CA SER A 79 1.08 13.98 -7.70
C SER A 79 1.31 12.47 -7.56
N LEU A 80 0.30 11.67 -7.94
CA LEU A 80 0.42 10.21 -7.93
C LEU A 80 1.57 9.72 -8.83
N HIS A 81 1.79 10.40 -9.97
CA HIS A 81 2.87 10.06 -10.90
C HIS A 81 4.25 10.31 -10.28
N GLU A 82 4.47 11.48 -9.68
CA GLU A 82 5.77 11.79 -9.09
C GLU A 82 6.03 10.95 -7.83
N LEU A 83 4.98 10.63 -7.05
CA LEU A 83 5.11 9.71 -5.90
C LEU A 83 5.50 8.30 -6.35
N ALA A 84 4.87 7.80 -7.41
CA ALA A 84 5.19 6.49 -7.99
C ALA A 84 6.64 6.45 -8.49
N GLU A 85 7.09 7.50 -9.19
CA GLU A 85 8.47 7.63 -9.67
C GLU A 85 9.48 7.73 -8.51
N TYR A 86 9.19 8.53 -7.48
CA TYR A 86 10.07 8.71 -6.33
C TYR A 86 10.23 7.44 -5.49
N LEU A 87 9.13 6.71 -5.28
CA LEU A 87 9.10 5.48 -4.48
C LEU A 87 9.42 4.22 -5.30
N ASP A 88 9.63 4.37 -6.62
CA ASP A 88 9.96 3.30 -7.55
C ASP A 88 8.91 2.15 -7.55
N VAL A 89 7.64 2.54 -7.57
CA VAL A 89 6.46 1.64 -7.56
C VAL A 89 5.41 2.12 -8.58
N SER A 90 4.38 1.30 -8.84
CA SER A 90 3.30 1.68 -9.74
C SER A 90 2.33 2.70 -9.11
N ILE A 91 1.63 3.47 -9.94
CA ILE A 91 0.60 4.42 -9.51
C ILE A 91 -0.53 3.73 -8.76
N GLU A 92 -0.92 2.53 -9.20
CA GLU A 92 -1.95 1.71 -8.57
C GLU A 92 -1.55 1.31 -7.15
N MET A 93 -0.27 1.02 -6.92
CA MET A 93 0.25 0.72 -5.58
C MET A 93 0.16 1.95 -4.65
N ILE A 94 0.53 3.14 -5.14
CA ILE A 94 0.37 4.39 -4.39
C ILE A 94 -1.10 4.61 -4.04
N LEU A 95 -2.00 4.50 -5.02
CA LEU A 95 -3.43 4.72 -4.81
C LEU A 95 -4.00 3.75 -3.78
N LYS A 96 -3.75 2.44 -3.92
CA LYS A 96 -4.17 1.44 -2.92
C LYS A 96 -3.59 1.73 -1.54
N ARG A 97 -2.32 2.13 -1.45
CA ARG A 97 -1.69 2.48 -0.17
C ARG A 97 -2.41 3.65 0.50
N LEU A 98 -2.75 4.69 -0.26
CA LEU A 98 -3.51 5.84 0.23
C LEU A 98 -4.92 5.45 0.65
N GLU A 99 -5.60 4.57 -0.11
CA GLU A 99 -6.90 4.02 0.28
C GLU A 99 -6.81 3.23 1.60
N TYR A 100 -5.78 2.42 1.80
CA TYR A 100 -5.57 1.73 3.08
C TYR A 100 -5.33 2.68 4.25
N LEU A 101 -4.65 3.80 4.02
CA LEU A 101 -4.47 4.85 5.03
C LEU A 101 -5.80 5.56 5.33
N SER A 102 -6.64 5.81 4.31
CA SER A 102 -7.92 6.51 4.47
C SER A 102 -8.92 5.72 5.34
N LEU A 103 -8.82 4.39 5.33
CA LEU A 103 -9.59 3.51 6.22
C LEU A 103 -9.18 3.65 7.70
N GLN A 104 -7.99 4.19 7.99
CA GLN A 104 -7.44 4.31 9.33
C GLN A 104 -7.54 5.75 9.87
N LYS A 105 -7.40 6.75 9.00
CA LYS A 105 -7.35 8.17 9.36
C LYS A 105 -7.84 9.05 8.20
N GLN A 106 -8.45 10.18 8.53
CA GLN A 106 -8.93 11.14 7.52
C GLN A 106 -7.80 11.98 6.93
N THR A 107 -6.72 12.18 7.69
CA THR A 107 -5.54 12.93 7.26
C THR A 107 -4.26 12.24 7.69
N LEU A 108 -3.19 12.43 6.92
CA LEU A 108 -1.82 12.04 7.26
C LEU A 108 -1.01 13.30 7.56
N LYS A 109 -0.43 13.39 8.76
CA LYS A 109 0.43 14.51 9.15
C LYS A 109 1.77 14.42 8.42
N ILE A 110 2.13 15.46 7.67
CA ILE A 110 3.39 15.56 6.93
C ILE A 110 4.42 16.36 7.76
N THR A 111 4.01 17.54 8.24
CA THR A 111 4.78 18.39 9.18
C THR A 111 3.86 18.89 10.30
N ASN A 112 4.34 19.83 11.13
CA ASN A 112 3.52 20.42 12.20
C ASN A 112 2.27 21.15 11.70
N ASN A 113 2.33 21.75 10.51
CA ASN A 113 1.23 22.49 9.91
C ASN A 113 0.72 21.91 8.59
N LYS A 114 1.44 20.97 7.96
CA LYS A 114 1.08 20.37 6.65
C LYS A 114 0.46 18.98 6.83
N TYR A 115 -0.68 18.74 6.19
CA TYR A 115 -1.44 17.50 6.27
C TYR A 115 -1.90 17.06 4.88
N LEU A 116 -1.74 15.78 4.55
CA LEU A 116 -2.38 15.16 3.40
C LEU A 116 -3.82 14.78 3.75
N VAL A 117 -4.79 15.20 2.95
CA VAL A 117 -6.20 14.82 3.08
C VAL A 117 -6.46 13.51 2.34
N LEU A 118 -6.97 12.50 3.06
CA LEU A 118 -7.18 11.15 2.54
C LEU A 118 -8.63 10.86 2.14
N THR A 119 -9.55 11.79 2.37
CA THR A 119 -10.98 11.62 2.06
C THR A 119 -11.34 11.95 0.61
N ASN A 120 -10.40 12.54 -0.14
CA ASN A 120 -10.65 13.09 -1.49
C ASN A 120 -9.86 12.37 -2.59
N LEU A 121 -9.38 11.15 -2.31
CA LEU A 121 -8.68 10.31 -3.27
C LEU A 121 -9.52 10.08 -4.54
N PRO A 122 -8.90 9.99 -5.74
CA PRO A 122 -7.46 9.97 -6.00
C PRO A 122 -6.80 11.36 -6.02
N ASN A 123 -7.56 12.45 -5.82
CA ASN A 123 -7.00 13.79 -5.81
C ASN A 123 -6.20 14.01 -4.52
N ILE A 124 -4.88 14.13 -4.67
CA ILE A 124 -3.98 14.47 -3.56
C ILE A 124 -4.17 15.94 -3.22
N TYR A 125 -4.68 16.19 -2.02
CA TYR A 125 -4.88 17.54 -1.51
C TYR A 125 -4.11 17.72 -0.20
N ILE A 126 -3.25 18.72 -0.17
CA ILE A 126 -2.49 19.09 1.02
C ILE A 126 -3.13 20.33 1.64
N TYR A 127 -3.42 20.21 2.92
CA TYR A 127 -3.90 21.29 3.77
C TYR A 127 -2.76 21.82 4.64
N GLU A 128 -2.62 23.14 4.70
CA GLU A 128 -1.70 23.82 5.60
C GLU A 128 -2.46 24.66 6.63
N ASP A 129 -2.23 24.39 7.92
CA ASP A 129 -2.79 25.17 9.02
C ASP A 129 -1.97 26.45 9.25
N ALA A 130 -2.57 27.59 8.94
CA ALA A 130 -1.96 28.91 9.10
C ALA A 130 -1.84 29.37 10.57
N CYS A 131 -2.41 28.65 11.53
CA CYS A 131 -2.51 29.12 12.93
C CYS A 131 -1.24 28.93 13.78
N THR A 132 -0.10 28.54 13.22
CA THR A 132 1.16 28.33 13.97
C THR A 132 2.03 29.59 14.14
N TYR A 133 1.55 30.75 13.67
CA TYR A 133 2.25 32.04 13.77
C TYR A 133 1.63 33.06 14.76
N LEU A 134 0.71 32.62 15.63
CA LEU A 134 0.16 33.39 16.75
C LEU A 134 0.57 32.76 18.08
#